data_AF-A0A0N5CKB8-F1
#
_entry.id   AF-A0A0N5CKB8-F1
#
_cell.length_a   1.000
_cell.length_b   1.000
_cell.length_c   1.000
_cell.angle_alpha   90.00
_cell.angle_beta   90.00
_cell.angle_gamma   90.00
#
_symmetry.space_group_name_H-M   'P 1'
#
loop_
_entity.id
_entity.type
_entity.pdbx_description
1 polymer ?
#
loop_
_entity_poly.entity_id
_entity_poly.type
_entity_poly.pdbx_seq_one_letter_code
_entity_poly.pdbx_strand_id
1 'polypeptide(L)'
;MENIFHFWSKLPIYHTLLILVTCGVILLSALPTQANEKTVITLKDLTDIIVEKSCSCAENAEILKKNDEHLRLLFKISSVRVVSTLQSLVNHVNAEVTYLIDLTRWKLYEEIKKVFSRLLSQPSVTESIDELIDNIRNQLFINTEISPQRLEKEVERIVQKFFVQLIPPTFLCITTGPCKSVSQSYANCLQNNAPSWKIFFGAEPSRISAFLRQTILKYRLIESTIDKLHRSATEIESINDICLTRYTLVTSCASSCLPKQSSNEENKAIGYCSDDCKNVVRACLHEGANDWDAFISILRKLSADFDKGFIELEKGIVRSMSYATEVRAPVIAKTVIQKCGRVSYAKVSDNTRKVEFTKPNPIQRKAAQMIRQEASNTRLILI
;
A
#
# COMPACT_ATOMS: atom_id res chain seq x y z
N MET A 1 -0.92 -20.11 -29.39
CA MET A 1 -2.26 -20.45 -28.85
C MET A 1 -2.58 -19.46 -27.75
N GLU A 2 -2.65 -18.17 -28.03
CA GLU A 2 -3.72 -17.46 -28.76
C GLU A 2 -5.10 -17.68 -28.11
N ASN A 3 -5.69 -16.57 -27.62
CA ASN A 3 -7.03 -16.40 -27.03
C ASN A 3 -7.20 -16.21 -25.50
N ILE A 4 -6.31 -15.48 -24.79
CA ILE A 4 -6.65 -14.87 -23.47
C ILE A 4 -6.18 -13.40 -23.35
N PHE A 5 -5.97 -12.69 -24.46
CA PHE A 5 -5.47 -11.30 -24.43
C PHE A 5 -6.45 -10.22 -24.94
N HIS A 6 -7.72 -10.58 -25.16
CA HIS A 6 -8.68 -9.65 -25.78
C HIS A 6 -9.78 -9.08 -24.85
N PHE A 7 -9.67 -9.26 -23.52
CA PHE A 7 -10.73 -8.84 -22.59
C PHE A 7 -10.48 -7.53 -21.83
N TRP A 8 -9.32 -6.88 -21.98
CA TRP A 8 -8.97 -5.65 -21.25
C TRP A 8 -8.87 -4.38 -22.11
N SER A 9 -9.27 -4.41 -23.39
CA SER A 9 -9.23 -3.24 -24.29
C SER A 9 -10.57 -2.79 -24.86
N LYS A 10 -11.70 -3.37 -24.41
CA LYS A 10 -13.04 -2.94 -24.84
C LYS A 10 -13.98 -2.82 -23.66
N LEU A 11 -13.98 -1.66 -23.01
CA LEU A 11 -15.14 -1.13 -22.30
C LEU A 11 -15.04 0.40 -22.15
N PRO A 12 -15.21 1.16 -23.25
CA PRO A 12 -15.35 2.61 -23.19
C PRO A 12 -16.84 2.99 -23.16
N ILE A 13 -17.66 2.48 -22.22
CA ILE A 13 -19.12 2.79 -22.23
C ILE A 13 -19.74 3.07 -20.85
N TYR A 14 -19.08 2.85 -19.70
CA TYR A 14 -19.74 3.03 -18.40
C TYR A 14 -19.27 4.24 -17.59
N HIS A 15 -18.58 5.19 -18.24
CA HIS A 15 -18.07 6.45 -17.65
C HIS A 15 -19.15 7.53 -17.48
N THR A 16 -20.32 7.29 -18.05
CA THR A 16 -21.46 8.18 -18.09
C THR A 16 -22.71 7.42 -17.65
N LEU A 17 -22.57 6.52 -16.67
CA LEU A 17 -23.73 5.85 -16.08
C LEU A 17 -23.91 6.16 -14.60
N LEU A 18 -22.88 6.37 -13.76
CA LEU A 18 -23.16 6.62 -12.33
C LEU A 18 -23.67 8.05 -12.08
N ILE A 19 -22.96 9.07 -12.57
CA ILE A 19 -23.38 10.49 -12.52
C ILE A 19 -24.61 10.77 -13.40
N LEU A 20 -24.82 9.98 -14.47
CA LEU A 20 -25.97 10.12 -15.37
C LEU A 20 -27.18 9.29 -14.95
N VAL A 21 -27.02 8.26 -14.12
CA VAL A 21 -28.13 7.54 -13.47
C VAL A 21 -28.58 8.30 -12.22
N THR A 22 -27.67 8.99 -11.52
CA THR A 22 -28.02 9.86 -10.39
C THR A 22 -28.23 11.31 -10.75
N CYS A 23 -27.95 11.77 -11.97
CA CYS A 23 -28.16 13.16 -12.40
C CYS A 23 -28.39 13.37 -13.91
N GLY A 24 -28.98 12.40 -14.64
CA GLY A 24 -29.21 12.49 -16.09
C GLY A 24 -30.67 12.27 -16.52
N VAL A 25 -31.06 12.96 -17.61
CA VAL A 25 -32.38 13.12 -18.28
C VAL A 25 -33.02 14.46 -17.85
N ILE A 26 -33.02 15.60 -18.58
CA ILE A 26 -33.06 15.90 -20.04
C ILE A 26 -32.40 17.26 -20.36
N LEU A 27 -31.61 17.31 -21.45
CA LEU A 27 -31.23 18.51 -22.21
C LEU A 27 -32.25 18.74 -23.35
N LEU A 28 -32.45 20.00 -23.79
CA LEU A 28 -33.40 20.54 -24.83
C LEU A 28 -34.69 21.12 -24.21
N SER A 29 -35.08 22.39 -24.40
CA SER A 29 -34.78 23.40 -25.44
C SER A 29 -35.14 24.81 -24.95
N ALA A 30 -34.57 25.83 -25.59
CA ALA A 30 -34.76 27.25 -25.31
C ALA A 30 -36.02 27.86 -25.97
N LEU A 31 -36.52 28.94 -25.33
CA LEU A 31 -37.48 30.00 -25.77
C LEU A 31 -38.97 29.62 -25.89
N PRO A 32 -39.88 30.44 -25.31
CA PRO A 32 -40.25 31.70 -25.94
C PRO A 32 -40.40 32.92 -25.01
N THR A 33 -40.10 34.10 -25.57
CA THR A 33 -40.59 35.40 -25.12
C THR A 33 -42.01 35.61 -25.63
N GLN A 34 -42.98 35.78 -24.74
CA GLN A 34 -44.08 36.73 -24.95
C GLN A 34 -44.77 37.06 -23.62
N ALA A 35 -44.61 38.31 -23.21
CA ALA A 35 -45.38 38.92 -22.14
C ALA A 35 -46.66 39.52 -22.72
N ASN A 36 -47.82 39.07 -22.25
CA ASN A 36 -48.84 39.92 -21.62
C ASN A 36 -50.12 39.11 -21.43
N GLU A 37 -50.57 38.98 -20.18
CA GLU A 37 -51.98 39.22 -19.88
C GLU A 37 -52.13 39.55 -18.39
N LYS A 38 -52.90 40.61 -18.11
CA LYS A 38 -53.18 41.10 -16.76
C LYS A 38 -54.06 40.08 -16.04
N THR A 39 -53.49 39.34 -15.09
CA THR A 39 -54.26 38.51 -14.18
C THR A 39 -54.66 39.30 -12.94
N VAL A 40 -55.98 39.46 -12.75
CA VAL A 40 -56.57 39.97 -11.51
C VAL A 40 -56.37 38.88 -10.45
N ILE A 41 -55.47 39.12 -9.50
CA ILE A 41 -55.18 38.21 -8.39
C ILE A 41 -56.39 38.21 -7.46
N THR A 42 -57.06 37.06 -7.34
CA THR A 42 -58.14 36.86 -6.37
C THR A 42 -57.60 36.41 -5.02
N LEU A 43 -58.35 36.61 -3.94
CA LEU A 43 -57.98 36.17 -2.60
C LEU A 43 -57.76 34.63 -2.53
N LYS A 44 -58.40 33.88 -3.43
CA LYS A 44 -58.22 32.44 -3.60
C LYS A 44 -56.85 32.11 -4.19
N ASP A 45 -56.39 32.88 -5.18
CA ASP A 45 -55.04 32.76 -5.73
C ASP A 45 -53.97 33.05 -4.67
N LEU A 46 -54.20 34.03 -3.79
CA LEU A 46 -53.33 34.30 -2.63
C LEU A 46 -53.33 33.16 -1.61
N THR A 47 -54.45 32.46 -1.43
CA THR A 47 -54.56 31.33 -0.49
C THR A 47 -53.87 30.09 -1.07
N ASP A 48 -54.03 29.85 -2.37
CA ASP A 48 -53.34 28.78 -3.10
C ASP A 48 -51.82 29.05 -3.18
N ILE A 49 -51.39 30.31 -3.33
CA ILE A 49 -49.98 30.74 -3.24
C ILE A 49 -49.39 30.57 -1.82
N ILE A 50 -50.20 30.75 -0.77
CA ILE A 50 -49.77 30.54 0.63
C ILE A 50 -49.66 29.04 0.94
N VAL A 51 -50.52 28.19 0.39
CA VAL A 51 -50.42 26.73 0.48
C VAL A 51 -49.27 26.19 -0.39
N GLU A 52 -48.99 26.80 -1.53
CA GLU A 52 -47.78 26.58 -2.35
C GLU A 52 -46.48 26.93 -1.58
N LYS A 53 -46.56 27.81 -0.57
CA LYS A 53 -45.42 28.27 0.22
C LYS A 53 -44.98 27.32 1.34
N SER A 54 -45.72 26.24 1.62
CA SER A 54 -45.42 25.31 2.71
C SER A 54 -45.27 23.87 2.26
N CYS A 55 -44.64 23.62 1.12
CA CYS A 55 -44.23 22.25 0.81
C CYS A 55 -43.03 21.84 1.68
N SER A 56 -43.30 21.15 2.80
CA SER A 56 -42.25 20.59 3.65
C SER A 56 -41.76 19.23 3.13
N CYS A 57 -41.26 19.21 1.88
CA CYS A 57 -40.76 17.99 1.26
C CYS A 57 -39.52 17.43 1.99
N ALA A 58 -38.66 18.31 2.50
CA ALA A 58 -37.44 17.92 3.19
C ALA A 58 -37.66 17.42 4.63
N GLU A 59 -38.89 17.53 5.15
CA GLU A 59 -39.32 16.97 6.44
C GLU A 59 -40.32 15.81 6.27
N ASN A 60 -40.70 15.49 5.02
CA ASN A 60 -41.59 14.38 4.72
C ASN A 60 -40.85 13.04 4.93
N ALA A 61 -41.27 12.30 5.95
CA ALA A 61 -40.64 11.04 6.35
C ALA A 61 -40.62 9.97 5.24
N GLU A 62 -41.63 9.92 4.36
CA GLU A 62 -41.68 8.95 3.26
C GLU A 62 -40.67 9.30 2.17
N ILE A 63 -40.57 10.60 1.82
CA ILE A 63 -39.59 11.10 0.83
C ILE A 63 -38.16 10.91 1.36
N LEU A 64 -37.92 11.27 2.62
CA LEU A 64 -36.62 11.08 3.28
C LEU A 64 -36.22 9.60 3.32
N LYS A 65 -37.14 8.71 3.72
CA LYS A 65 -36.87 7.26 3.75
C LYS A 65 -36.52 6.71 2.37
N LYS A 66 -37.28 7.08 1.34
CA LYS A 66 -37.04 6.65 -0.04
C LYS A 66 -35.67 7.14 -0.54
N ASN A 67 -35.30 8.38 -0.24
CA ASN A 67 -34.00 8.93 -0.63
C ASN A 67 -32.84 8.33 0.16
N ASP A 68 -33.03 8.00 1.44
CA ASP A 68 -32.03 7.31 2.25
C ASP A 68 -31.76 5.91 1.69
N GLU A 69 -32.81 5.12 1.46
CA GLU A 69 -32.69 3.78 0.86
C GLU A 69 -32.01 3.84 -0.51
N HIS A 70 -32.38 4.81 -1.35
CA HIS A 70 -31.78 5.00 -2.66
C HIS A 70 -30.30 5.41 -2.59
N LEU A 71 -29.96 6.40 -1.76
CA LEU A 71 -28.59 6.89 -1.63
C LEU A 71 -27.67 5.83 -1.01
N ARG A 72 -28.14 5.07 -0.01
CA ARG A 72 -27.42 3.91 0.55
C ARG A 72 -27.16 2.85 -0.50
N LEU A 73 -28.18 2.50 -1.30
CA LEU A 73 -28.03 1.51 -2.36
C LEU A 73 -26.98 1.94 -3.40
N LEU A 74 -26.99 3.22 -3.80
CA LEU A 74 -26.01 3.78 -4.72
C LEU A 74 -24.58 3.71 -4.16
N PHE A 75 -24.39 4.14 -2.91
CA PHE A 75 -23.09 4.08 -2.24
C PHE A 75 -22.61 2.64 -2.08
N LYS A 76 -23.50 1.71 -1.73
CA LYS A 76 -23.18 0.28 -1.63
C LYS A 76 -22.74 -0.32 -2.96
N ILE A 77 -23.50 -0.08 -4.04
CA ILE A 77 -23.15 -0.60 -5.38
C ILE A 77 -21.79 -0.05 -5.82
N SER A 78 -21.53 1.23 -5.54
CA SER A 78 -20.30 1.91 -5.94
C SER A 78 -19.10 1.45 -5.11
N SER A 79 -19.29 1.20 -3.82
CA SER A 79 -18.23 0.81 -2.89
C SER A 79 -17.75 -0.61 -3.10
N VAL A 80 -18.63 -1.56 -3.43
CA VAL A 80 -18.29 -2.99 -3.60
C VAL A 80 -17.08 -3.19 -4.52
N ARG A 81 -17.04 -2.48 -5.65
CA ARG A 81 -15.92 -2.59 -6.60
C ARG A 81 -14.62 -2.02 -6.02
N VAL A 82 -14.70 -0.89 -5.33
CA VAL A 82 -13.54 -0.23 -4.71
C VAL A 82 -12.98 -1.08 -3.58
N VAL A 83 -13.83 -1.59 -2.70
CA VAL A 83 -13.50 -2.49 -1.59
C VAL A 83 -12.78 -3.74 -2.10
N SER A 84 -13.35 -4.42 -3.10
CA SER A 84 -12.73 -5.62 -3.70
C SER A 84 -11.38 -5.31 -4.34
N THR A 85 -11.26 -4.16 -5.00
CA THR A 85 -10.01 -3.70 -5.63
C THR A 85 -8.92 -3.45 -4.59
N LEU A 86 -9.25 -2.77 -3.48
CA LEU A 86 -8.30 -2.47 -2.41
C LEU A 86 -7.85 -3.74 -1.68
N GLN A 87 -8.77 -4.69 -1.43
CA GLN A 87 -8.40 -6.00 -0.88
C GLN A 87 -7.45 -6.77 -1.80
N SER A 88 -7.73 -6.78 -3.11
CA SER A 88 -6.84 -7.39 -4.10
C SER A 88 -5.46 -6.73 -4.11
N LEU A 89 -5.43 -5.39 -3.96
CA LEU A 89 -4.20 -4.63 -3.92
C LEU A 89 -3.35 -4.96 -2.69
N VAL A 90 -3.92 -5.04 -1.48
CA VAL A 90 -3.18 -5.46 -0.27
C VAL A 90 -2.56 -6.84 -0.48
N ASN A 91 -3.35 -7.79 -0.97
CA ASN A 91 -2.87 -9.15 -1.21
C ASN A 91 -1.70 -9.19 -2.20
N HIS A 92 -1.77 -8.39 -3.27
CA HIS A 92 -0.68 -8.29 -4.25
C HIS A 92 0.57 -7.61 -3.68
N VAL A 93 0.41 -6.54 -2.89
CA VAL A 93 1.53 -5.89 -2.20
C VAL A 93 2.23 -6.88 -1.27
N ASN A 94 1.47 -7.63 -0.47
CA ASN A 94 2.03 -8.60 0.48
C ASN A 94 2.71 -9.77 -0.25
N ALA A 95 2.14 -10.23 -1.37
CA ALA A 95 2.77 -11.22 -2.23
C ALA A 95 4.08 -10.70 -2.85
N GLU A 96 4.14 -9.44 -3.29
CA GLU A 96 5.35 -8.85 -3.84
C GLU A 96 6.46 -8.63 -2.82
N VAL A 97 6.10 -8.15 -1.63
CA VAL A 97 7.05 -8.05 -0.53
C VAL A 97 7.61 -9.44 -0.19
N THR A 98 6.76 -10.47 -0.10
CA THR A 98 7.19 -11.85 0.15
C THR A 98 8.15 -12.37 -0.92
N TYR A 99 7.81 -12.18 -2.20
CA TYR A 99 8.67 -12.52 -3.32
C TYR A 99 10.02 -11.80 -3.25
N LEU A 100 10.04 -10.50 -2.93
CA LEU A 100 11.28 -9.73 -2.85
C LEU A 100 12.17 -10.20 -1.71
N ILE A 101 11.60 -10.60 -0.57
CA ILE A 101 12.34 -11.20 0.54
C ILE A 101 13.01 -12.51 0.09
N ASP A 102 12.24 -13.41 -0.54
CA ASP A 102 12.77 -14.70 -1.01
C ASP A 102 13.79 -14.52 -2.14
N LEU A 103 13.57 -13.56 -3.03
CA LEU A 103 14.52 -13.21 -4.08
C LEU A 103 15.82 -12.68 -3.50
N THR A 104 15.74 -11.84 -2.46
CA THR A 104 16.92 -11.31 -1.77
C THR A 104 17.73 -12.43 -1.12
N ARG A 105 17.05 -13.37 -0.45
CA ARG A 105 17.69 -14.56 0.11
C ARG A 105 18.43 -15.35 -0.96
N TRP A 106 17.76 -15.66 -2.07
CA TRP A 106 18.36 -16.40 -3.19
C TRP A 106 19.57 -15.67 -3.79
N LYS A 107 19.46 -14.37 -4.05
CA LYS A 107 20.56 -13.57 -4.61
C LYS A 107 21.75 -13.44 -3.68
N LEU A 108 21.52 -13.28 -2.37
CA LEU A 108 22.60 -13.30 -1.38
C LEU A 108 23.38 -14.61 -1.45
N TYR A 109 22.69 -15.75 -1.54
CA TYR A 109 23.35 -17.03 -1.72
C TYR A 109 24.11 -17.13 -3.04
N GLU A 110 23.53 -16.67 -4.14
CA GLU A 110 24.17 -16.67 -5.46
C GLU A 110 25.46 -15.83 -5.46
N GLU A 111 25.39 -14.59 -4.99
CA GLU A 111 26.53 -13.67 -4.98
C GLU A 111 27.60 -14.08 -3.96
N ILE A 112 27.22 -14.55 -2.77
CA ILE A 112 28.20 -15.08 -1.81
C ILE A 112 28.85 -16.35 -2.35
N LYS A 113 28.11 -17.23 -3.03
CA LYS A 113 28.70 -18.42 -3.67
C LYS A 113 29.70 -18.04 -4.75
N LYS A 114 29.41 -16.99 -5.52
CA LYS A 114 30.26 -16.50 -6.61
C LYS A 114 31.52 -15.81 -6.11
N VAL A 115 31.39 -14.93 -5.11
CA VAL A 115 32.50 -14.07 -4.63
C VAL A 115 33.25 -14.71 -3.45
N PHE A 116 32.54 -15.39 -2.55
CA PHE A 116 33.06 -15.93 -1.30
C PHE A 116 32.69 -17.41 -1.12
N SER A 117 32.84 -18.24 -2.16
CA SER A 117 32.40 -19.63 -2.21
C SER A 117 32.68 -20.46 -0.95
N ARG A 118 33.84 -20.24 -0.31
CA ARG A 118 34.24 -20.92 0.93
C ARG A 118 33.37 -20.56 2.13
N LEU A 119 32.84 -19.35 2.24
CA LEU A 119 32.00 -18.95 3.39
C LEU A 119 30.76 -19.83 3.51
N LEU A 120 30.16 -20.24 2.38
CA LEU A 120 28.97 -21.10 2.40
C LEU A 120 29.24 -22.54 2.84
N SER A 121 30.51 -22.94 3.00
CA SER A 121 30.82 -24.24 3.63
C SER A 121 30.64 -24.20 5.15
N GLN A 122 30.48 -23.01 5.75
CA GLN A 122 30.19 -22.83 7.17
C GLN A 122 28.67 -22.78 7.39
N PRO A 123 28.06 -23.75 8.10
CA PRO A 123 26.61 -23.77 8.36
C PRO A 123 26.11 -22.51 9.06
N SER A 124 26.94 -21.90 9.91
CA SER A 124 26.61 -20.65 10.59
C SER A 124 26.36 -19.48 9.65
N VAL A 125 26.95 -19.47 8.44
CA VAL A 125 26.70 -18.42 7.44
C VAL A 125 25.30 -18.56 6.85
N THR A 126 24.91 -19.78 6.46
CA THR A 126 23.57 -20.05 5.93
C THR A 126 22.50 -19.78 7.00
N GLU A 127 22.73 -20.21 8.23
CA GLU A 127 21.83 -19.94 9.36
C GLU A 127 21.70 -18.44 9.64
N SER A 128 22.79 -17.67 9.58
CA SER A 128 22.75 -16.22 9.81
C SER A 128 21.97 -15.48 8.71
N ILE A 129 22.12 -15.89 7.44
CA ILE A 129 21.37 -15.31 6.32
C ILE A 129 19.87 -15.60 6.50
N ASP A 130 19.52 -16.85 6.80
CA ASP A 130 18.13 -17.26 7.02
C ASP A 130 17.52 -16.51 8.20
N GLU A 131 18.25 -16.40 9.31
CA GLU A 131 17.81 -15.65 10.49
C GLU A 131 17.61 -14.16 10.18
N LEU A 132 18.49 -13.53 9.40
CA LEU A 132 18.33 -12.14 8.96
C LEU A 132 17.05 -11.98 8.14
N ILE A 133 16.83 -12.87 7.17
CA ILE A 133 15.67 -12.83 6.27
C ILE A 133 14.36 -13.03 7.04
N ASP A 134 14.31 -13.98 7.97
CA ASP A 134 13.14 -14.23 8.80
C ASP A 134 12.87 -13.07 9.76
N ASN A 135 13.90 -12.47 10.33
CA ASN A 135 13.75 -11.27 11.16
C ASN A 135 13.18 -10.09 10.36
N ILE A 136 13.64 -9.88 9.12
CA ILE A 136 13.09 -8.84 8.22
C ILE A 136 11.62 -9.11 7.91
N ARG A 137 11.28 -10.36 7.55
CA ARG A 137 9.90 -10.79 7.31
C ARG A 137 9.01 -10.50 8.52
N ASN A 138 9.48 -10.82 9.72
CA ASN A 138 8.75 -10.55 10.96
C ASN A 138 8.51 -9.06 11.18
N GLN A 139 9.48 -8.18 10.90
CA GLN A 139 9.28 -6.73 11.03
C GLN A 139 8.29 -6.15 10.01
N LEU A 140 8.14 -6.80 8.85
CA LEU A 140 7.23 -6.37 7.80
C LEU A 140 5.78 -6.74 8.10
N PHE A 141 5.55 -7.96 8.59
CA PHE A 141 4.20 -8.51 8.79
C PHE A 141 3.74 -8.57 10.25
N ILE A 142 4.38 -7.81 11.15
CA ILE A 142 3.91 -7.72 12.53
C ILE A 142 2.66 -6.84 12.62
N ASN A 143 1.58 -7.43 13.11
CA ASN A 143 0.26 -6.77 13.21
C ASN A 143 0.21 -5.67 14.29
N THR A 144 1.26 -5.49 15.10
CA THR A 144 1.31 -4.48 16.16
C THR A 144 1.90 -3.18 15.65
N GLU A 145 1.30 -2.05 16.02
CA GLU A 145 1.91 -0.74 15.78
C GLU A 145 3.26 -0.65 16.49
N ILE A 146 4.32 -0.38 15.73
CA ILE A 146 5.67 -0.17 16.25
C ILE A 146 6.03 1.28 15.98
N SER A 147 6.43 2.01 17.03
CA SER A 147 6.92 3.37 16.86
C SER A 147 8.19 3.40 15.98
N PRO A 148 8.41 4.44 15.17
CA PRO A 148 9.59 4.56 14.31
C PRO A 148 10.92 4.37 15.08
N GLN A 149 11.00 4.88 16.32
CA GLN A 149 12.19 4.76 17.16
C GLN A 149 12.42 3.32 17.65
N ARG A 150 11.34 2.57 17.93
CA ARG A 150 11.46 1.16 18.32
C ARG A 150 11.89 0.32 17.13
N LEU A 151 11.34 0.59 15.95
CA LEU A 151 11.73 -0.09 14.71
C LEU A 151 13.20 0.17 14.38
N GLU A 152 13.67 1.41 14.54
CA GLU A 152 15.10 1.76 14.35
C GLU A 152 16.00 0.90 15.22
N LYS A 153 15.74 0.84 16.53
CA LYS A 153 16.53 0.03 17.46
C LYS A 153 16.49 -1.46 17.11
N GLU A 154 15.33 -1.97 16.70
CA GLU A 154 15.16 -3.37 16.36
C GLU A 154 15.90 -3.75 15.06
N VAL A 155 15.79 -2.90 14.03
CA VAL A 155 16.52 -3.09 12.76
C VAL A 155 18.03 -3.01 12.99
N GLU A 156 18.51 -2.05 13.77
CA GLU A 156 19.92 -1.96 14.14
C GLU A 156 20.40 -3.23 14.85
N ARG A 157 19.59 -3.74 15.79
CA ARG A 157 19.88 -4.98 16.52
C ARG A 157 19.95 -6.20 15.60
N ILE A 158 19.01 -6.32 14.66
CA ILE A 158 18.95 -7.42 13.68
C ILE A 158 20.22 -7.40 12.80
N VAL A 159 20.54 -6.24 12.22
CA VAL A 159 21.73 -6.09 11.36
C VAL A 159 23.01 -6.32 12.15
N GLN A 160 23.12 -5.76 13.35
CA GLN A 160 24.26 -5.99 14.23
C GLN A 160 24.44 -7.48 14.53
N LYS A 161 23.37 -8.18 14.89
CA LYS A 161 23.41 -9.61 15.22
C LYS A 161 23.95 -10.42 14.04
N PHE A 162 23.41 -10.17 12.84
CA PHE A 162 23.86 -10.80 11.61
C PHE A 162 25.37 -10.63 11.39
N PHE A 163 25.88 -9.39 11.43
CA PHE A 163 27.31 -9.15 11.20
C PHE A 163 28.19 -9.73 12.30
N VAL A 164 27.77 -9.69 13.57
CA VAL A 164 28.53 -10.32 14.67
C VAL A 164 28.61 -11.84 14.49
N GLN A 165 27.53 -12.50 14.07
CA GLN A 165 27.52 -13.93 13.77
C GLN A 165 28.45 -14.29 12.60
N LEU A 166 28.61 -13.38 11.64
CA LEU A 166 29.52 -13.56 10.50
C LEU A 166 31.00 -13.37 10.84
N ILE A 167 31.37 -12.79 11.99
CA ILE A 167 32.78 -12.55 12.33
C ILE A 167 33.60 -13.86 12.33
N PRO A 168 33.21 -14.92 13.07
CA PRO A 168 33.99 -16.16 13.07
C PRO A 168 34.18 -16.81 11.70
N PRO A 169 33.13 -17.07 10.88
CA PRO A 169 33.32 -17.67 9.57
C PRO A 169 34.10 -16.74 8.63
N THR A 170 33.86 -15.42 8.68
CA THR A 170 34.62 -14.47 7.86
C THR A 170 36.10 -14.49 8.23
N PHE A 171 36.43 -14.48 9.52
CA PHE A 171 37.81 -14.61 9.98
C PHE A 171 38.45 -15.93 9.51
N LEU A 172 37.83 -17.06 9.84
CA LEU A 172 38.41 -18.39 9.59
C LEU A 172 38.53 -18.72 8.10
N CYS A 173 37.62 -18.23 7.27
CA CYS A 173 37.64 -18.55 5.84
C CYS A 173 38.58 -17.63 5.05
N ILE A 174 38.89 -16.44 5.58
CA ILE A 174 39.64 -15.42 4.85
C ILE A 174 41.04 -15.20 5.42
N THR A 175 41.22 -15.18 6.75
CA THR A 175 42.53 -14.92 7.34
C THR A 175 43.36 -16.18 7.50
N THR A 176 42.75 -17.35 7.70
CA THR A 176 43.50 -18.57 8.03
C THR A 176 43.66 -19.53 6.86
N GLY A 177 42.79 -19.45 5.83
CA GLY A 177 42.89 -20.23 4.59
C GLY A 177 41.95 -21.44 4.47
N PRO A 178 41.95 -22.41 5.41
CA PRO A 178 41.22 -23.66 5.24
C PRO A 178 39.73 -23.58 5.61
N CYS A 179 39.21 -22.44 6.07
CA CYS A 179 37.78 -22.24 6.38
C CYS A 179 37.21 -23.40 7.23
N LYS A 180 37.95 -23.80 8.27
CA LYS A 180 37.57 -24.87 9.21
C LYS A 180 36.87 -24.28 10.41
N SER A 181 35.92 -25.01 10.97
CA SER A 181 35.25 -24.62 12.20
C SER A 181 36.18 -24.75 13.42
N VAL A 182 35.83 -24.00 14.45
CA VAL A 182 36.56 -23.90 15.72
C VAL A 182 35.63 -24.27 16.88
N SER A 183 36.19 -24.45 18.07
CA SER A 183 35.38 -24.63 19.27
C SER A 183 34.47 -23.41 19.52
N GLN A 184 33.31 -23.62 20.16
CA GLN A 184 32.40 -22.54 20.51
C GLN A 184 33.09 -21.48 21.40
N SER A 185 33.98 -21.91 22.29
CA SER A 185 34.77 -20.99 23.13
C SER A 185 35.64 -20.06 22.30
N TYR A 186 36.30 -20.56 21.25
CA TYR A 186 37.10 -19.72 20.36
C TYR A 186 36.22 -18.80 19.51
N ALA A 187 35.09 -19.29 18.97
CA ALA A 187 34.12 -18.47 18.25
C ALA A 187 33.57 -17.32 19.12
N ASN A 188 33.24 -17.59 20.37
CA ASN A 188 32.83 -16.57 21.34
C ASN A 188 33.96 -15.57 21.61
N CYS A 189 35.21 -16.03 21.73
CA CYS A 189 36.36 -15.13 21.87
C CYS A 189 36.49 -14.20 20.67
N LEU A 190 36.35 -14.72 19.44
CA LEU A 190 36.38 -13.93 18.20
C LEU A 190 35.31 -12.84 18.21
N GLN A 191 34.07 -13.18 18.57
CA GLN A 191 32.96 -12.22 18.64
C GLN A 191 33.20 -11.13 19.70
N ASN A 192 33.75 -11.50 20.86
CA ASN A 192 33.99 -10.57 21.97
C ASN A 192 35.24 -9.69 21.77
N ASN A 193 36.22 -10.15 21.00
CA ASN A 193 37.53 -9.50 20.88
C ASN A 193 37.84 -8.97 19.47
N ALA A 194 36.96 -9.21 18.50
CA ALA A 194 37.05 -8.50 17.24
C ALA A 194 36.98 -6.97 17.52
N PRO A 195 37.85 -6.16 16.90
CA PRO A 195 37.61 -4.72 16.90
C PRO A 195 36.18 -4.52 16.41
N SER A 196 35.38 -3.72 17.13
CA SER A 196 33.93 -3.50 16.93
C SER A 196 33.48 -3.94 15.53
N TRP A 197 32.42 -4.74 15.40
CA TRP A 197 31.94 -5.24 14.09
C TRP A 197 31.88 -4.13 13.00
N LYS A 198 31.68 -2.86 13.39
CA LYS A 198 31.77 -1.67 12.54
C LYS A 198 33.15 -1.44 11.90
N ILE A 199 34.23 -1.69 12.64
CA ILE A 199 35.60 -1.64 12.13
C ILE A 199 35.87 -2.81 11.18
N PHE A 200 35.32 -3.99 11.51
CA PHE A 200 35.52 -5.21 10.73
C PHE A 200 34.84 -5.13 9.36
N PHE A 201 33.57 -4.72 9.32
CA PHE A 201 32.74 -4.65 8.10
C PHE A 201 32.60 -3.25 7.51
N GLY A 202 33.26 -2.25 8.10
CA GLY A 202 33.19 -0.86 7.66
C GLY A 202 31.87 -0.16 8.00
N ALA A 203 31.57 0.91 7.26
CA ALA A 203 30.37 1.73 7.50
C ALA A 203 29.08 1.14 6.88
N GLU A 204 29.21 0.12 6.03
CA GLU A 204 28.08 -0.45 5.28
C GLU A 204 26.97 -1.01 6.17
N PRO A 205 27.21 -1.73 7.27
CA PRO A 205 26.09 -2.21 8.09
C PRO A 205 25.24 -1.07 8.68
N SER A 206 25.84 0.07 9.04
CA SER A 206 25.07 1.23 9.49
C SER A 206 24.20 1.82 8.36
N ARG A 207 24.70 1.80 7.11
CA ARG A 207 23.90 2.19 5.93
C ARG A 207 22.77 1.19 5.68
N ILE A 208 23.05 -0.11 5.77
CA ILE A 208 22.06 -1.17 5.63
C ILE A 208 20.94 -1.00 6.66
N SER A 209 21.27 -0.78 7.94
CA SER A 209 20.25 -0.53 8.97
C SER A 209 19.35 0.65 8.62
N ALA A 210 19.92 1.76 8.15
CA ALA A 210 19.14 2.94 7.76
C ALA A 210 18.21 2.66 6.57
N PHE A 211 18.72 2.00 5.52
CA PHE A 211 17.93 1.64 4.33
C PHE A 211 16.83 0.62 4.64
N LEU A 212 17.16 -0.41 5.43
CA LEU A 212 16.21 -1.45 5.82
C LEU A 212 15.08 -0.86 6.67
N ARG A 213 15.40 0.03 7.62
CA ARG A 213 14.39 0.78 8.39
C ARG A 213 13.45 1.56 7.47
N GLN A 214 13.99 2.34 6.54
CA GLN A 214 13.18 3.12 5.60
C GLN A 214 12.30 2.23 4.72
N THR A 215 12.84 1.09 4.30
CA THR A 215 12.13 0.11 3.46
C THR A 215 10.98 -0.55 4.21
N ILE A 216 11.21 -0.98 5.45
CA ILE A 216 10.15 -1.56 6.29
C ILE A 216 9.06 -0.52 6.56
N LEU A 217 9.42 0.71 6.95
CA LEU A 217 8.45 1.79 7.15
C LEU A 217 7.63 2.08 5.89
N LYS A 218 8.28 2.10 4.72
CA LYS A 218 7.65 2.33 3.43
C LYS A 218 6.55 1.30 3.14
N TYR A 219 6.84 0.00 3.29
CA TYR A 219 5.83 -1.04 3.03
C TYR A 219 4.70 -1.03 4.04
N ARG A 220 5.01 -0.84 5.34
CA ARG A 220 3.98 -0.73 6.38
C ARG A 220 3.08 0.49 6.17
N LEU A 221 3.64 1.59 5.68
CA LEU A 221 2.86 2.78 5.33
C LEU A 221 1.98 2.55 4.10
N ILE A 222 2.44 1.77 3.11
CA ILE A 222 1.62 1.35 1.97
C ILE A 222 0.42 0.55 2.45
N GLU A 223 0.64 -0.51 3.23
CA GLU A 223 -0.42 -1.35 3.78
C GLU A 223 -1.41 -0.54 4.61
N SER A 224 -0.93 0.24 5.58
CA SER A 224 -1.78 1.12 6.41
C SER A 224 -2.57 2.14 5.58
N THR A 225 -2.00 2.65 4.50
CA THR A 225 -2.72 3.59 3.61
C THR A 225 -3.80 2.88 2.80
N ILE A 226 -3.56 1.65 2.33
CA ILE A 226 -4.58 0.85 1.66
C ILE A 226 -5.70 0.48 2.64
N ASP A 227 -5.38 0.12 3.88
CA ASP A 227 -6.36 -0.16 4.92
C ASP A 227 -7.23 1.06 5.24
N LYS A 228 -6.63 2.26 5.31
CA LYS A 228 -7.39 3.51 5.49
C LYS A 228 -8.37 3.75 4.33
N LEU A 229 -7.90 3.61 3.09
CA LEU A 229 -8.76 3.69 1.90
C LEU A 229 -9.87 2.64 1.92
N HIS A 230 -9.55 1.42 2.37
CA HIS A 230 -10.52 0.32 2.46
C HIS A 230 -11.61 0.64 3.49
N ARG A 231 -11.22 1.10 4.69
CA ARG A 231 -12.17 1.56 5.72
C ARG A 231 -13.05 2.70 5.22
N SER A 232 -12.45 3.73 4.61
CA SER A 232 -13.21 4.84 4.00
C SER A 232 -14.21 4.36 2.95
N ALA A 233 -13.86 3.35 2.15
CA ALA A 233 -14.78 2.76 1.17
C ALA A 233 -15.89 1.91 1.81
N THR A 234 -15.62 1.20 2.92
CA THR A 234 -16.64 0.41 3.61
C THR A 234 -17.59 1.24 4.46
N GLU A 235 -17.12 2.36 5.02
CA GLU A 235 -17.89 3.23 5.91
C GLU A 235 -18.73 4.29 5.15
N ILE A 236 -18.65 4.29 3.81
CA ILE A 236 -19.33 5.24 2.92
C ILE A 236 -20.87 5.19 3.02
N GLU A 237 -21.43 4.11 3.56
CA GLU A 237 -22.88 3.95 3.78
C GLU A 237 -23.39 4.76 5.00
N SER A 238 -22.51 5.40 5.78
CA SER A 238 -22.88 6.23 6.94
C SER A 238 -23.41 7.62 6.55
N ILE A 239 -24.64 7.64 6.03
CA ILE A 239 -25.35 8.88 5.66
C ILE A 239 -25.88 9.55 6.94
N ASN A 240 -25.54 10.83 7.13
CA ASN A 240 -26.09 11.65 8.21
C ASN A 240 -27.36 12.43 7.75
N ASP A 241 -28.17 12.85 8.72
CA ASP A 241 -29.44 13.53 8.45
C ASP A 241 -29.25 14.83 7.64
N ILE A 242 -28.16 15.57 7.89
CA ILE A 242 -27.84 16.81 7.17
C ILE A 242 -27.62 16.56 5.67
N CYS A 243 -26.88 15.51 5.32
CA CYS A 243 -26.68 15.06 3.95
C CYS A 243 -28.03 14.66 3.34
N LEU A 244 -28.80 13.82 4.03
CA LEU A 244 -30.05 13.28 3.52
C LEU A 244 -31.07 14.39 3.22
N THR A 245 -31.21 15.37 4.11
CA THR A 245 -32.08 16.54 3.93
C THR A 245 -31.65 17.35 2.70
N ARG A 246 -30.34 17.64 2.56
CA ARG A 246 -29.83 18.38 1.39
C ARG A 246 -30.00 17.62 0.08
N TYR A 247 -29.75 16.31 0.09
CA TYR A 247 -29.93 15.46 -1.08
C TYR A 247 -31.40 15.43 -1.51
N THR A 248 -32.31 15.28 -0.55
CA THR A 248 -33.76 15.29 -0.78
C THR A 248 -34.24 16.62 -1.35
N LEU A 249 -33.73 17.74 -0.83
CA LEU A 249 -34.03 19.08 -1.34
C LEU A 249 -33.69 19.22 -2.83
N VAL A 250 -32.52 18.74 -3.25
CA VAL A 250 -32.07 18.84 -4.64
C VAL A 250 -32.81 17.87 -5.55
N THR A 251 -32.99 16.62 -5.13
CA THR A 251 -33.42 15.55 -6.06
C THR A 251 -34.92 15.31 -6.12
N SER A 252 -35.66 15.66 -5.06
CA SER A 252 -37.05 15.20 -4.88
C SER A 252 -38.06 16.29 -4.58
N CYS A 253 -37.62 17.47 -4.12
CA CYS A 253 -38.56 18.52 -3.70
C CYS A 253 -39.17 19.30 -4.86
N ALA A 254 -38.45 19.55 -5.95
CA ALA A 254 -39.04 20.19 -7.13
C ALA A 254 -40.23 19.38 -7.69
N SER A 255 -40.08 18.05 -7.80
CA SER A 255 -41.14 17.16 -8.29
C SER A 255 -42.30 16.94 -7.30
N SER A 256 -42.06 17.11 -6.01
CA SER A 256 -43.05 16.88 -4.95
C SER A 256 -43.83 18.14 -4.58
N CYS A 257 -43.24 19.32 -4.81
CA CYS A 257 -43.77 20.61 -4.36
C CYS A 257 -44.34 21.48 -5.47
N LEU A 258 -43.98 21.26 -6.73
CA LEU A 258 -44.52 22.03 -7.85
C LEU A 258 -45.80 21.37 -8.37
N PRO A 259 -46.88 22.13 -8.62
CA PRO A 259 -48.08 21.58 -9.23
C PRO A 259 -47.72 20.99 -10.60
N LYS A 260 -48.16 19.76 -10.87
CA LYS A 260 -48.13 19.16 -12.22
C LYS A 260 -48.99 20.04 -13.12
N GLN A 261 -48.41 21.03 -13.80
CA GLN A 261 -49.14 21.84 -14.75
C GLN A 261 -49.68 20.92 -15.85
N SER A 262 -50.99 20.74 -15.82
CA SER A 262 -51.75 20.06 -16.86
C SER A 262 -51.73 20.90 -18.12
N SER A 263 -51.04 20.46 -19.16
CA SER A 263 -51.57 20.39 -20.53
C SER A 263 -50.46 20.04 -21.52
N ASN A 264 -50.63 18.90 -22.19
CA ASN A 264 -50.18 18.61 -23.55
C ASN A 264 -48.68 18.75 -23.93
N GLU A 265 -47.76 18.72 -22.98
CA GLU A 265 -46.37 18.33 -23.25
C GLU A 265 -46.04 17.09 -22.42
N GLU A 266 -45.53 16.06 -23.09
CA GLU A 266 -45.14 14.77 -22.49
C GLU A 266 -44.46 14.99 -21.13
N ASN A 267 -44.97 14.31 -20.08
CA ASN A 267 -44.46 14.20 -18.71
C ASN A 267 -42.93 14.39 -18.55
N LYS A 268 -42.41 15.61 -18.68
CA LYS A 268 -41.03 15.92 -18.35
C LYS A 268 -40.99 16.18 -16.87
N ALA A 269 -40.57 15.16 -16.11
CA ALA A 269 -40.19 15.35 -14.73
C ALA A 269 -39.22 16.54 -14.65
N ILE A 270 -39.49 17.49 -13.77
CA ILE A 270 -38.55 18.58 -13.48
C ILE A 270 -37.32 17.93 -12.86
N GLY A 271 -36.28 17.76 -13.67
CA GLY A 271 -34.99 17.23 -13.23
C GLY A 271 -34.26 18.24 -12.35
N TYR A 272 -33.15 17.81 -11.78
CA TYR A 272 -32.27 18.65 -10.97
C TYR A 272 -30.98 18.96 -11.72
N CYS A 273 -30.36 20.09 -11.36
CA CYS A 273 -29.08 20.48 -11.94
C CYS A 273 -28.01 19.44 -11.60
N SER A 274 -27.29 18.97 -12.62
CA SER A 274 -26.22 17.97 -12.44
C SER A 274 -25.15 18.44 -11.46
N ASP A 275 -24.81 19.72 -11.48
CA ASP A 275 -23.77 20.26 -10.60
C ASP A 275 -24.23 20.41 -9.15
N ASP A 276 -25.49 20.77 -8.92
CA ASP A 276 -26.06 20.82 -7.56
C ASP A 276 -26.14 19.42 -6.94
N CYS A 277 -26.55 18.42 -7.74
CA CYS A 277 -26.53 17.00 -7.37
C CYS A 277 -25.12 16.53 -6.99
N LYS A 278 -24.12 16.79 -7.84
CA LYS A 278 -22.71 16.45 -7.54
C LYS A 278 -22.20 17.12 -6.27
N ASN A 279 -22.52 18.40 -6.08
CA ASN A 279 -22.06 19.16 -4.92
C ASN A 279 -22.63 18.61 -3.62
N VAL A 280 -23.93 18.27 -3.60
CA VAL A 280 -24.57 17.68 -2.44
C VAL A 280 -24.06 16.27 -2.17
N VAL A 281 -23.92 15.42 -3.19
CA VAL A 281 -23.35 14.07 -3.03
C VAL A 281 -21.90 14.13 -2.56
N ARG A 282 -21.06 15.04 -3.06
CA ARG A 282 -19.71 15.25 -2.52
C ARG A 282 -19.73 15.71 -1.06
N ALA A 283 -20.62 16.63 -0.71
CA ALA A 283 -20.76 17.09 0.67
C ALA A 283 -21.16 15.95 1.62
N CYS A 284 -21.98 15.00 1.15
CA CYS A 284 -22.34 13.78 1.87
C CYS A 284 -21.14 12.85 2.12
N LEU A 285 -20.20 12.78 1.18
CA LEU A 285 -18.98 11.96 1.29
C LEU A 285 -17.87 12.61 2.16
N HIS A 286 -18.06 13.87 2.55
CA HIS A 286 -17.30 14.62 3.55
C HIS A 286 -15.74 14.51 3.44
N GLU A 287 -15.05 14.41 4.58
CA GLU A 287 -13.59 14.26 4.73
C GLU A 287 -13.03 13.03 3.99
N GLY A 288 -13.81 11.94 3.91
CA GLY A 288 -13.39 10.70 3.24
C GLY A 288 -13.07 10.89 1.76
N ALA A 289 -13.80 11.77 1.07
CA ALA A 289 -13.50 12.11 -0.33
C ALA A 289 -12.27 13.02 -0.47
N ASN A 290 -12.04 13.91 0.49
CA ASN A 290 -10.89 14.83 0.47
C ASN A 290 -9.57 14.12 0.73
N ASP A 291 -9.55 13.18 1.67
CA ASP A 291 -8.36 12.41 2.03
C ASP A 291 -8.02 11.33 0.98
N TRP A 292 -9.00 10.93 0.17
CA TRP A 292 -8.83 9.90 -0.86
C TRP A 292 -7.70 10.22 -1.85
N ASP A 293 -7.75 11.41 -2.45
CA ASP A 293 -6.75 11.85 -3.42
C ASP A 293 -5.36 11.99 -2.77
N ALA A 294 -5.31 12.40 -1.50
CA ALA A 294 -4.09 12.49 -0.73
C ALA A 294 -3.47 11.10 -0.49
N PHE A 295 -4.27 10.12 -0.04
CA PHE A 295 -3.82 8.74 0.17
C PHE A 295 -3.37 8.07 -1.13
N ILE A 296 -4.08 8.27 -2.22
CA ILE A 296 -3.68 7.77 -3.55
C ILE A 296 -2.35 8.39 -3.99
N SER A 297 -2.16 9.70 -3.77
CA SER A 297 -0.88 10.39 -4.05
C SER A 297 0.27 9.83 -3.21
N ILE A 298 0.02 9.55 -1.92
CA ILE A 298 0.98 8.89 -1.02
C ILE A 298 1.35 7.50 -1.57
N LEU A 299 0.37 6.67 -1.93
CA LEU A 299 0.62 5.33 -2.50
C LEU A 299 1.44 5.38 -3.80
N ARG A 300 1.18 6.36 -4.68
CA ARG A 300 1.97 6.55 -5.91
C ARG A 300 3.42 6.90 -5.59
N LYS A 301 3.67 7.78 -4.62
CA LYS A 301 5.04 8.13 -4.20
C LYS A 301 5.75 6.94 -3.54
N LEU A 302 5.06 6.24 -2.65
CA LEU A 302 5.62 5.08 -1.95
C LEU A 302 5.80 3.88 -2.88
N SER A 303 5.06 3.75 -3.98
CA SER A 303 5.28 2.65 -4.92
C SER A 303 6.43 2.87 -5.90
N ALA A 304 6.97 4.08 -5.99
CA ALA A 304 8.18 4.34 -6.77
C ALA A 304 9.37 3.59 -6.16
N ASP A 305 10.23 3.01 -7.01
CA ASP A 305 11.40 2.24 -6.58
C ASP A 305 11.05 1.18 -5.52
N PHE A 306 9.98 0.41 -5.76
CA PHE A 306 9.41 -0.51 -4.78
C PHE A 306 10.44 -1.54 -4.28
N ASP A 307 11.32 -2.05 -5.14
CA ASP A 307 12.33 -3.09 -4.87
C ASP A 307 13.70 -2.57 -4.37
N LYS A 308 13.94 -1.26 -4.45
CA LYS A 308 15.25 -0.65 -4.20
C LYS A 308 15.84 -0.96 -2.83
N GLY A 309 15.01 -1.03 -1.80
CA GLY A 309 15.44 -1.34 -0.43
C GLY A 309 16.13 -2.70 -0.31
N PHE A 310 15.55 -3.71 -0.95
CA PHE A 310 16.09 -5.07 -0.98
C PHE A 310 17.36 -5.18 -1.84
N ILE A 311 17.43 -4.44 -2.95
CA ILE A 311 18.63 -4.35 -3.79
C ILE A 311 19.81 -3.75 -3.01
N GLU A 312 19.57 -2.69 -2.22
CA GLU A 312 20.64 -2.08 -1.42
C GLU A 312 21.06 -2.95 -0.22
N LEU A 313 20.14 -3.74 0.34
CA LEU A 313 20.47 -4.76 1.34
C LEU A 313 21.44 -5.81 0.77
N GLU A 314 21.11 -6.38 -0.39
CA GLU A 314 21.93 -7.36 -1.11
C GLU A 314 23.35 -6.81 -1.35
N LYS A 315 23.43 -5.65 -2.01
CA LYS A 315 24.71 -5.00 -2.35
C LYS A 315 25.51 -4.62 -1.11
N GLY A 316 24.85 -4.11 -0.08
CA GLY A 316 25.48 -3.69 1.17
C GLY A 316 26.15 -4.86 1.90
N ILE A 317 25.49 -6.02 1.97
CA ILE A 317 26.07 -7.22 2.59
C ILE A 317 27.32 -7.67 1.82
N VAL A 318 27.23 -7.78 0.49
CA VAL A 318 28.37 -8.18 -0.34
C VAL A 318 29.54 -7.21 -0.20
N ARG A 319 29.30 -5.89 -0.25
CA ARG A 319 30.33 -4.86 -0.04
C ARG A 319 30.97 -4.95 1.34
N SER A 320 30.18 -5.20 2.38
CA SER A 320 30.67 -5.35 3.76
C SER A 320 31.62 -6.54 3.86
N MET A 321 31.25 -7.67 3.26
CA MET A 321 32.09 -8.86 3.21
C MET A 321 33.38 -8.59 2.42
N SER A 322 33.29 -7.97 1.24
CA SER A 322 34.48 -7.58 0.43
C SER A 322 35.43 -6.68 1.21
N TYR A 323 34.91 -5.68 1.94
CA TYR A 323 35.75 -4.80 2.75
C TYR A 323 36.49 -5.56 3.85
N ALA A 324 35.79 -6.45 4.55
CA ALA A 324 36.41 -7.29 5.56
C ALA A 324 37.52 -8.17 4.96
N THR A 325 37.29 -8.71 3.76
CA THR A 325 38.24 -9.60 3.08
C THR A 325 39.47 -8.88 2.55
N GLU A 326 39.28 -7.74 1.92
CA GLU A 326 40.33 -7.07 1.14
C GLU A 326 41.15 -6.10 1.99
N VAL A 327 40.53 -5.44 2.97
CA VAL A 327 41.16 -4.29 3.65
C VAL A 327 41.62 -4.63 5.06
N ARG A 328 40.84 -5.40 5.81
CA ARG A 328 41.05 -5.53 7.26
C ARG A 328 41.54 -6.90 7.72
N ALA A 329 41.44 -7.93 6.88
CA ALA A 329 41.84 -9.30 7.20
C ALA A 329 43.22 -9.40 7.91
N PRO A 330 44.33 -8.79 7.42
CA PRO A 330 45.64 -8.91 8.07
C PRO A 330 45.73 -8.21 9.43
N VAL A 331 45.13 -7.01 9.56
CA VAL A 331 45.17 -6.22 10.80
C VAL A 331 44.36 -6.92 11.89
N ILE A 332 43.20 -7.48 11.52
CA ILE A 332 42.34 -8.20 12.46
C ILE A 332 42.98 -9.52 12.88
N ALA A 333 43.61 -10.26 11.96
CA ALA A 333 44.37 -11.47 12.27
C ALA A 333 45.38 -11.22 13.39
N LYS A 334 46.14 -10.12 13.31
CA LYS A 334 47.11 -9.75 14.35
C LYS A 334 46.45 -9.52 15.71
N THR A 335 45.40 -8.71 15.78
CA THR A 335 44.70 -8.38 17.04
C THR A 335 44.02 -9.61 17.66
N VAL A 336 43.36 -10.41 16.83
CA VAL A 336 42.64 -11.60 17.26
C VAL A 336 43.59 -12.68 17.77
N ILE A 337 44.67 -12.97 17.05
CA ILE A 337 45.65 -13.98 17.47
C ILE A 337 46.31 -13.57 18.80
N GLN A 338 46.55 -12.27 19.01
CA GLN A 338 47.08 -11.77 20.28
C GLN A 338 46.13 -11.98 21.46
N LYS A 339 44.82 -11.85 21.25
CA LYS A 339 43.82 -11.93 22.33
C LYS A 339 43.24 -13.33 22.55
N CYS A 340 42.94 -14.04 21.47
CA CYS A 340 42.31 -15.36 21.50
C CYS A 340 43.33 -16.51 21.37
N GLY A 341 44.60 -16.21 21.08
CA GLY A 341 45.63 -17.21 20.85
C GLY A 341 45.57 -17.81 19.45
N ARG A 342 46.44 -18.80 19.19
CA ARG A 342 46.49 -19.51 17.91
C ARG A 342 45.19 -20.28 17.67
N VAL A 343 44.77 -20.33 16.42
CA VAL A 343 43.55 -21.05 16.02
C VAL A 343 43.74 -22.54 16.28
N SER A 344 42.88 -23.11 17.13
CA SER A 344 42.75 -24.56 17.31
C SER A 344 41.51 -25.02 16.56
N TYR A 345 41.72 -25.75 15.46
CA TYR A 345 40.63 -26.26 14.65
C TYR A 345 39.94 -27.43 15.35
N ALA A 346 38.62 -27.43 15.33
CA ALA A 346 37.87 -28.61 15.75
C ALA A 346 38.13 -29.76 14.76
N LYS A 347 38.22 -31.00 15.25
CA LYS A 347 38.16 -32.19 14.39
C LYS A 347 36.76 -32.25 13.80
N VAL A 348 36.60 -31.87 12.54
CA VAL A 348 35.29 -31.87 11.87
C VAL A 348 35.37 -32.80 10.67
N SER A 349 34.33 -33.62 10.50
CA SER A 349 34.13 -34.42 9.30
C SER A 349 33.72 -33.51 8.15
N ASP A 350 34.30 -33.72 6.96
CA ASP A 350 33.96 -33.01 5.73
C ASP A 350 32.53 -33.36 5.27
N ASN A 351 31.53 -32.79 5.95
CA ASN A 351 30.15 -32.77 5.46
C ASN A 351 29.89 -31.39 4.83
N THR A 352 30.52 -31.13 3.69
CA THR A 352 30.08 -30.07 2.79
C THR A 352 28.69 -30.43 2.27
N ARG A 353 27.64 -29.96 2.95
CA ARG A 353 26.29 -29.98 2.40
C ARG A 353 26.27 -29.03 1.20
N LYS A 354 26.03 -29.58 0.02
CA LYS A 354 25.76 -28.80 -1.19
C LYS A 354 24.36 -28.20 -1.00
N VAL A 355 24.30 -26.93 -0.60
CA VAL A 355 23.01 -26.26 -0.46
C VAL A 355 22.54 -25.82 -1.85
N GLU A 356 21.48 -26.46 -2.35
CA GLU A 356 20.79 -26.04 -3.55
C GLU A 356 19.67 -25.06 -3.16
N PHE A 357 19.74 -23.86 -3.71
CA PHE A 357 18.75 -22.81 -3.48
C PHE A 357 17.94 -22.59 -4.75
N THR A 358 16.63 -22.76 -4.65
CA THR A 358 15.71 -22.56 -5.77
C THR A 358 15.38 -21.08 -5.91
N LYS A 359 15.51 -20.55 -7.13
CA LYS A 359 15.08 -19.19 -7.46
C LYS A 359 13.56 -19.08 -7.32
N PRO A 360 13.01 -18.07 -6.63
CA PRO A 360 11.56 -17.91 -6.56
C PRO A 360 10.97 -17.55 -7.92
N ASN A 361 9.75 -18.03 -8.18
CA ASN A 361 9.02 -17.71 -9.40
C ASN A 361 8.71 -16.21 -9.47
N PRO A 362 8.90 -15.56 -10.62
CA PRO A 362 8.61 -14.14 -10.76
C PRO A 362 7.11 -13.89 -10.61
N ILE A 363 6.77 -12.74 -10.02
CA ILE A 363 5.39 -12.27 -9.95
C ILE A 363 4.98 -11.75 -11.33
N GLN A 364 3.75 -12.03 -11.73
CA GLN A 364 3.23 -11.66 -13.04
C GLN A 364 2.92 -10.15 -13.15
N ARG A 365 2.64 -9.45 -12.04
CA ARG A 365 2.26 -8.03 -12.03
C ARG A 365 2.85 -7.32 -10.81
N LYS A 366 3.43 -6.13 -11.03
CA LYS A 366 4.02 -5.32 -9.95
C LYS A 366 2.97 -4.43 -9.28
N ALA A 367 3.05 -4.31 -7.97
CA ALA A 367 2.24 -3.44 -7.11
C ALA A 367 2.28 -1.99 -7.61
N ALA A 368 3.45 -1.48 -8.03
CA ALA A 368 3.54 -0.13 -8.59
C ALA A 368 2.69 0.07 -9.86
N GLN A 369 2.57 -0.98 -10.71
CA GLN A 369 1.72 -0.93 -11.89
C GLN A 369 0.25 -0.98 -11.49
N MET A 370 -0.11 -1.86 -10.55
CA MET A 370 -1.48 -1.95 -10.02
C MET A 370 -1.90 -0.64 -9.35
N ILE A 371 -1.09 -0.06 -8.48
CA ILE A 371 -1.37 1.23 -7.82
C ILE A 371 -1.62 2.33 -8.85
N ARG A 372 -0.84 2.39 -9.94
CA ARG A 372 -1.05 3.37 -11.01
C ARG A 372 -2.35 3.13 -11.78
N GLN A 373 -2.65 1.87 -12.08
CA GLN A 373 -3.87 1.48 -12.79
C GLN A 373 -5.10 1.74 -11.94
N GLU A 374 -5.11 1.30 -10.68
CA GLU A 374 -6.22 1.51 -9.76
C GLU A 374 -6.41 2.98 -9.44
N ALA A 375 -5.34 3.74 -9.19
CA ALA A 375 -5.46 5.18 -9.01
C ALA A 375 -6.04 5.93 -10.23
N SER A 376 -6.00 5.33 -11.43
CA SER A 376 -6.67 5.87 -12.61
C SER A 376 -8.14 5.44 -12.66
N ASN A 377 -8.45 4.23 -12.18
CA ASN A 377 -9.81 3.67 -12.14
C ASN A 377 -10.67 4.24 -10.99
N THR A 378 -10.11 4.52 -9.81
CA THR A 378 -10.88 4.92 -8.63
C THR A 378 -11.29 6.39 -8.63
N ARG A 379 -10.54 7.25 -9.33
CA ARG A 379 -10.91 8.67 -9.53
C ARG A 379 -12.22 8.84 -10.32
N LEU A 380 -12.67 7.77 -10.99
CA LEU A 380 -13.89 7.70 -11.78
C LEU A 380 -15.09 7.11 -11.03
N ILE A 381 -14.93 6.66 -9.78
CA ILE A 381 -16.00 6.04 -8.98
C ILE A 381 -16.52 7.00 -7.90
N LEU A 382 -15.72 8.00 -7.49
CA LEU A 382 -16.03 8.96 -6.42
C LEU A 382 -16.39 10.38 -6.92
N ILE A 383 -16.30 10.63 -8.23
CA ILE A 383 -16.73 11.86 -8.91
C ILE A 383 -17.82 11.46 -9.88
#